data_AF-A0A166JDU6-F1
#
_entry.id   AF-A0A166JDU6-F1
#
_cell.length_a   1.000
_cell.length_b   1.000
_cell.length_c   1.000
_cell.angle_alpha   90.00
_cell.angle_beta   90.00
_cell.angle_gamma   90.00
#
_symmetry.space_group_name_H-M   'P 1'
#
loop_
_entity.id
_entity.type
_entity.pdbx_description
1 polymer ?
#
loop_
_entity_poly.entity_id
_entity_poly.type
_entity_poly.pdbx_seq_one_letter_code
_entity_poly.pdbx_strand_id
1 'polypeptide(L)'
;MALPAGLPTLEHSSSKSWTRPDNVWVDDALLNGVISCKVDPGQRPTKTDHLPMTLQLDLTPARIETEEKFDWRATPWKDFSEAMATEVRKLRTAPIRNIRELESAIKELDEIMIRVRDSHVPKVKPSIYTKRWWSRELSEIRGEVRRLAKKVYLKVRAGLMADPVHEEHRKKRAEYV
;
A
#
# COMPACT_ATOMS: atom_id res chain seq x y z
N MET A 1 32.09 -10.43 -9.41
CA MET A 1 32.01 -11.81 -9.97
C MET A 1 31.41 -12.69 -8.90
N ALA A 2 30.29 -13.38 -9.16
CA ALA A 2 29.57 -14.16 -8.14
C ALA A 2 30.07 -15.61 -8.02
N LEU A 3 30.51 -16.22 -9.12
CA LEU A 3 31.03 -17.58 -9.08
C LEU A 3 32.43 -17.60 -8.43
N PRO A 4 32.65 -18.34 -7.31
CA PRO A 4 33.92 -18.36 -6.60
C PRO A 4 35.09 -18.80 -7.47
N ALA A 5 36.25 -18.13 -7.35
CA ALA A 5 37.46 -18.45 -8.09
C ALA A 5 37.90 -19.91 -7.89
N GLY A 6 38.55 -20.50 -8.92
CA GLY A 6 39.13 -21.84 -8.84
C GLY A 6 38.17 -23.02 -9.02
N LEU A 7 36.85 -22.77 -9.14
CA LEU A 7 35.89 -23.81 -9.47
C LEU A 7 35.88 -24.10 -10.99
N PRO A 8 36.10 -25.35 -11.43
CA PRO A 8 35.97 -25.72 -12.83
C PRO A 8 34.49 -25.75 -13.23
N THR A 9 34.20 -25.31 -14.44
CA THR A 9 32.84 -25.37 -15.03
C THR A 9 32.79 -26.27 -16.25
N LEU A 10 33.93 -26.82 -16.69
CA LEU A 10 34.03 -27.71 -17.82
C LEU A 10 35.06 -28.82 -17.56
N GLU A 11 34.74 -30.03 -17.98
CA GLU A 11 35.65 -31.17 -18.10
C GLU A 11 35.79 -31.57 -19.56
N HIS A 12 36.97 -31.33 -20.15
CA HIS A 12 37.16 -31.60 -21.57
C HIS A 12 36.97 -33.09 -21.89
N SER A 13 36.12 -33.39 -22.88
CA SER A 13 35.64 -34.75 -23.13
C SER A 13 36.75 -35.77 -23.40
N SER A 14 37.82 -35.37 -24.09
CA SER A 14 38.93 -36.26 -24.48
C SER A 14 40.10 -36.26 -23.49
N SER A 15 40.60 -35.09 -23.09
CA SER A 15 41.77 -34.96 -22.20
C SER A 15 41.44 -35.10 -20.72
N LYS A 16 40.15 -35.03 -20.35
CA LYS A 16 39.68 -34.98 -18.95
C LYS A 16 40.28 -33.83 -18.13
N SER A 17 40.78 -32.80 -18.81
CA SER A 17 41.29 -31.59 -18.19
C SER A 17 40.13 -30.70 -17.74
N TRP A 18 40.26 -30.15 -16.54
CA TRP A 18 39.27 -29.25 -15.96
C TRP A 18 39.60 -27.79 -16.30
N THR A 19 38.62 -27.06 -16.81
CA THR A 19 38.74 -25.63 -17.13
C THR A 19 37.52 -24.86 -16.65
N ARG A 20 37.59 -23.53 -16.70
CA ARG A 20 36.52 -22.62 -16.30
C ARG A 20 36.28 -21.57 -17.38
N PRO A 21 35.64 -21.94 -18.49
CA PRO A 21 35.18 -20.97 -19.48
C PRO A 21 33.98 -20.14 -18.97
N ASP A 22 33.17 -20.68 -18.05
CA ASP A 22 31.91 -20.07 -17.65
C ASP A 22 32.08 -19.16 -16.43
N ASN A 23 31.40 -18.01 -16.48
CA ASN A 23 31.45 -17.00 -15.42
C ASN A 23 30.06 -16.45 -15.13
N VAL A 24 29.87 -16.02 -13.89
CA VAL A 24 28.66 -15.32 -13.45
C VAL A 24 29.08 -13.93 -12.95
N TRP A 25 28.73 -12.91 -13.73
CA TRP A 25 28.93 -11.52 -13.36
C TRP A 25 27.65 -10.97 -12.74
N VAL A 26 27.81 -10.19 -11.68
CA VAL A 26 26.71 -9.58 -10.94
C VAL A 26 27.14 -8.15 -10.66
N ASP A 27 26.21 -7.21 -10.83
CA ASP A 27 26.38 -5.80 -10.54
C ASP A 27 26.49 -5.57 -9.02
N ASP A 28 27.20 -4.51 -8.61
CA ASP A 28 27.41 -4.19 -7.20
C ASP A 28 26.07 -4.00 -6.44
N ALA A 29 25.04 -3.49 -7.10
CA ALA A 29 23.71 -3.32 -6.49
C ALA A 29 23.03 -4.67 -6.16
N LEU A 30 23.34 -5.72 -6.90
CA LEU A 30 22.78 -7.06 -6.73
C LEU A 30 23.67 -7.97 -5.88
N LEU A 31 24.92 -7.56 -5.61
CA LEU A 31 25.89 -8.38 -4.88
C LEU A 31 25.38 -8.77 -3.48
N ASN A 32 24.75 -7.83 -2.78
CA ASN A 32 24.15 -8.07 -1.46
C ASN A 32 22.96 -9.04 -1.50
N GLY A 33 22.32 -9.19 -2.67
CA GLY A 33 21.24 -10.14 -2.88
C GLY A 33 21.73 -11.54 -3.27
N VAL A 34 23.03 -11.77 -3.51
CA VAL A 34 23.52 -13.11 -3.87
C VAL A 34 23.57 -14.01 -2.62
N ILE A 35 22.63 -14.94 -2.53
CA ILE A 35 22.60 -15.95 -1.44
C ILE A 35 23.66 -17.01 -1.70
N SER A 36 23.76 -17.51 -2.93
CA SER A 36 24.79 -18.47 -3.31
C SER A 36 25.05 -18.48 -4.82
N CYS A 37 26.28 -18.78 -5.22
CA CYS A 37 26.63 -19.08 -6.60
C CYS A 37 27.64 -20.23 -6.61
N LYS A 38 27.28 -21.36 -7.21
CA LYS A 38 28.10 -22.58 -7.16
C LYS A 38 27.96 -23.39 -8.44
N VAL A 39 28.95 -24.25 -8.68
CA VAL A 39 28.85 -25.33 -9.66
C VAL A 39 28.09 -26.49 -9.03
N ASP A 40 27.21 -27.13 -9.80
CA ASP A 40 26.46 -28.32 -9.37
C ASP A 40 26.78 -29.51 -10.28
N PRO A 41 27.89 -30.23 -10.02
CA PRO A 41 28.28 -31.40 -10.82
C PRO A 41 27.26 -32.53 -10.77
N GLY A 42 26.47 -32.63 -9.69
CA GLY A 42 25.45 -33.67 -9.52
C GLY A 42 24.29 -33.54 -10.50
N GLN A 43 24.08 -32.35 -11.05
CA GLN A 43 23.04 -32.06 -12.05
C GLN A 43 23.57 -32.12 -13.49
N ARG A 44 24.81 -32.55 -13.72
CA ARG A 44 25.41 -32.59 -15.05
C ARG A 44 24.57 -33.46 -16.00
N PRO A 45 24.04 -32.90 -17.10
CA PRO A 45 23.32 -33.69 -18.10
C PRO A 45 24.21 -34.77 -18.74
N THR A 46 23.59 -35.82 -19.25
CA THR A 46 24.33 -36.84 -20.00
C THR A 46 24.93 -36.23 -21.28
N LYS A 47 26.18 -36.57 -21.60
CA LYS A 47 26.90 -36.18 -22.83
C LYS A 47 27.26 -34.69 -22.97
N THR A 48 27.29 -33.92 -21.87
CA THR A 48 27.90 -32.58 -21.87
C THR A 48 29.27 -32.59 -21.18
N ASP A 49 30.21 -31.79 -21.65
CA ASP A 49 31.47 -31.45 -20.99
C ASP A 49 31.33 -30.31 -19.98
N HIS A 50 30.26 -29.51 -20.06
CA HIS A 50 29.99 -28.44 -19.10
C HIS A 50 29.29 -28.94 -17.82
N LEU A 51 29.66 -28.32 -16.70
CA LEU A 51 29.01 -28.47 -15.41
C LEU A 51 27.96 -27.35 -15.22
N PRO A 52 26.74 -27.68 -14.79
CA PRO A 52 25.75 -26.67 -14.43
C PRO A 52 26.23 -25.75 -13.32
N MET A 53 25.74 -24.52 -13.33
CA MET A 53 25.93 -23.55 -12.25
C MET A 53 24.57 -23.11 -11.72
N THR A 54 24.49 -22.89 -10.41
CA THR A 54 23.29 -22.41 -9.75
C THR A 54 23.61 -21.07 -9.08
N LEU A 55 22.81 -20.05 -9.41
CA LEU A 55 22.80 -18.76 -8.74
C LEU A 55 21.48 -18.62 -7.98
N GLN A 56 21.56 -18.34 -6.69
CA GLN A 56 20.42 -18.05 -5.85
C GLN A 56 20.47 -16.58 -5.41
N LEU A 57 19.40 -15.84 -5.71
CA LEU A 57 19.27 -14.43 -5.40
C LEU A 57 18.12 -14.19 -4.41
N ASP A 58 18.33 -13.32 -3.44
CA ASP A 58 17.28 -12.69 -2.68
C ASP A 58 16.73 -11.49 -3.46
N LEU A 59 15.52 -11.64 -3.98
CA LEU A 59 14.79 -10.58 -4.67
C LEU A 59 13.62 -10.06 -3.82
N THR A 60 13.63 -10.36 -2.52
CA THR A 60 12.59 -9.88 -1.61
C THR A 60 12.65 -8.35 -1.60
N PRO A 61 11.58 -7.67 -2.06
CA PRO A 61 11.58 -6.21 -2.06
C PRO A 61 11.70 -5.72 -0.62
N ALA A 62 12.48 -4.66 -0.42
CA ALA A 62 12.53 -3.99 0.87
C ALA A 62 11.10 -3.63 1.29
N ARG A 63 10.66 -4.18 2.42
CA ARG A 63 9.34 -3.87 2.96
C ARG A 63 9.38 -2.45 3.49
N ILE A 64 8.87 -1.51 2.71
CA ILE A 64 8.65 -0.16 3.18
C ILE A 64 7.53 -0.23 4.21
N GLU A 65 7.83 0.12 5.46
CA GLU A 65 6.79 0.36 6.45
C GLU A 65 5.90 1.47 5.91
N THR A 66 4.63 1.14 5.68
CA THR A 66 3.68 2.14 5.21
C THR A 66 3.36 3.02 6.39
N GLU A 67 3.85 4.26 6.37
CA GLU A 67 3.47 5.27 7.35
C GLU A 67 1.94 5.36 7.45
N GLU A 68 1.44 5.47 8.67
CA GLU A 68 0.01 5.71 8.89
C GLU A 68 -0.38 7.05 8.27
N LYS A 69 -1.24 6.99 7.24
CA LYS A 69 -1.75 8.18 6.57
C LYS A 69 -3.10 8.57 7.14
N PHE A 70 -3.38 9.86 7.19
CA PHE A 70 -4.67 10.41 7.58
C PHE A 70 -5.58 10.55 6.36
N ASP A 71 -6.85 10.14 6.50
CA ASP A 71 -7.87 10.27 5.47
C ASP A 71 -8.64 11.59 5.64
N TRP A 72 -8.05 12.66 5.14
CA TRP A 72 -8.64 14.00 5.17
C TRP A 72 -9.96 14.11 4.39
N ARG A 73 -10.23 13.19 3.46
CA ARG A 73 -11.49 13.18 2.70
C ARG A 73 -12.64 12.60 3.51
N ALA A 74 -12.33 11.66 4.40
CA ALA A 74 -13.31 11.04 5.30
C ALA A 74 -13.57 11.86 6.58
N THR A 75 -12.81 12.95 6.80
CA THR A 75 -12.96 13.80 7.99
C THR A 75 -14.38 14.35 8.11
N PRO A 76 -15.04 14.21 9.28
CA PRO A 76 -16.27 14.92 9.59
C PRO A 76 -15.94 16.40 9.84
N TRP A 77 -15.85 17.19 8.77
CA TRP A 77 -15.35 18.57 8.81
C TRP A 77 -16.11 19.49 9.77
N LYS A 78 -17.40 19.25 9.97
CA LYS A 78 -18.22 20.01 10.93
C LYS A 78 -17.71 19.79 12.35
N ASP A 79 -17.67 18.53 12.79
CA ASP A 79 -17.23 18.14 14.13
C ASP A 79 -15.76 18.53 14.36
N PHE A 80 -14.90 18.32 13.35
CA PHE A 80 -13.50 18.73 13.39
C PHE A 80 -13.36 20.24 13.61
N SER A 81 -14.11 21.06 12.87
CA SER A 81 -14.03 22.51 12.97
C SER A 81 -14.57 23.03 14.30
N GLU A 82 -15.65 22.44 14.82
CA GLU A 82 -16.22 22.76 16.12
C GLU A 82 -15.24 22.41 17.26
N ALA A 83 -14.60 21.24 17.19
CA ALA A 83 -13.57 20.82 18.15
C ALA A 83 -12.35 21.74 18.11
N MET A 84 -11.82 22.04 16.91
CA MET A 84 -10.68 22.94 16.73
C MET A 84 -10.97 24.34 17.29
N ALA A 85 -12.13 24.90 16.96
CA ALA A 85 -12.53 26.22 17.46
C ALA A 85 -12.71 26.23 18.99
N THR A 86 -13.08 25.10 19.60
CA THR A 86 -13.22 24.98 21.05
C THR A 86 -11.86 24.94 21.73
N GLU A 87 -10.91 24.17 21.21
CA GLU A 87 -9.55 24.09 21.79
C GLU A 87 -8.77 25.39 21.56
N VAL A 88 -8.85 26.00 20.38
CA VAL A 88 -8.17 27.28 20.09
C VAL A 88 -8.66 28.41 20.99
N ARG A 89 -9.94 28.42 21.40
CA ARG A 89 -10.46 29.41 22.36
C ARG A 89 -9.84 29.31 23.76
N LYS A 90 -9.25 28.17 24.10
CA LYS A 90 -8.56 27.97 25.39
C LYS A 90 -7.15 28.54 25.38
N LEU A 91 -6.59 28.82 24.20
CA LEU A 91 -5.25 29.37 24.08
C LEU A 91 -5.15 30.74 24.74
N ARG A 92 -3.98 31.01 25.29
CA ARG A 92 -3.65 32.31 25.88
C ARG A 92 -3.76 33.41 24.81
N THR A 93 -4.59 34.43 25.09
CA THR A 93 -4.75 35.61 24.22
C THR A 93 -3.88 36.80 24.62
N ALA A 94 -3.05 36.65 25.67
CA ALA A 94 -2.17 37.71 26.16
C ALA A 94 -1.06 38.04 25.14
N PRO A 95 -0.59 39.31 25.08
CA PRO A 95 0.51 39.70 24.20
C PRO A 95 1.77 38.89 24.46
N ILE A 96 2.40 38.39 23.40
CA ILE A 96 3.67 37.68 23.44
C ILE A 96 4.80 38.69 23.64
N ARG A 97 5.58 38.55 24.72
CA ARG A 97 6.58 39.57 25.11
C ARG A 97 8.03 39.19 24.80
N ASN A 98 8.29 37.92 24.51
CA ASN A 98 9.64 37.41 24.26
C ASN A 98 9.59 36.11 23.44
N ILE A 99 10.75 35.67 22.98
CA ILE A 99 10.90 34.47 22.14
C ILE A 99 10.40 33.20 22.86
N ARG A 100 10.67 33.05 24.16
CA ARG A 100 10.22 31.87 24.93
C ARG A 100 8.69 31.77 24.97
N GLU A 101 8.02 32.91 25.14
CA GLU A 101 6.56 32.98 25.09
C GLU A 101 6.01 32.66 23.70
N LEU A 102 6.72 33.05 22.63
CA LEU A 102 6.34 32.71 21.26
C LEU A 102 6.46 31.20 21.02
N GLU A 103 7.60 30.61 21.37
CA GLU A 103 7.85 29.16 21.21
C GLU A 103 6.85 28.34 22.00
N SER A 104 6.52 28.76 23.22
CA SER A 104 5.49 28.11 24.04
C SER A 104 4.11 28.17 23.39
N ALA A 105 3.74 29.31 22.81
CA ALA A 105 2.44 29.47 22.14
C ALA A 105 2.35 28.62 20.85
N ILE A 106 3.44 28.54 20.08
CA ILE A 106 3.52 27.67 18.89
C ILE A 106 3.38 26.21 19.31
N LYS A 107 4.10 25.78 20.34
CA LYS A 107 4.02 24.41 20.85
C LYS A 107 2.61 24.05 21.32
N GLU A 108 1.95 24.95 22.04
CA GLU A 108 0.58 24.74 22.51
C GLU A 108 -0.41 24.59 21.33
N LEU A 109 -0.25 25.42 20.29
CA LEU A 109 -1.06 25.31 19.07
C LEU A 109 -0.79 23.99 18.33
N ASP A 110 0.47 23.58 18.17
CA ASP A 110 0.84 22.31 17.55
C ASP A 110 0.23 21.11 18.28
N GLU A 111 0.29 21.11 19.61
CA GLU A 111 -0.29 20.06 20.45
C GLU A 111 -1.82 19.99 20.29
N ILE A 112 -2.50 21.13 20.17
CA ILE A 112 -3.93 21.18 19.87
C ILE A 112 -4.21 20.60 18.48
N MET A 113 -3.47 21.02 17.46
CA MET A 113 -3.66 20.54 16.08
C MET A 113 -3.48 19.02 15.99
N ILE A 114 -2.42 18.50 16.61
CA ILE A 114 -2.13 17.06 16.69
C ILE A 114 -3.27 16.33 17.38
N ARG A 115 -3.72 16.80 18.55
CA ARG A 115 -4.78 16.16 19.33
C ARG A 115 -6.11 16.12 18.60
N VAL A 116 -6.51 17.23 18.00
CA VAL A 116 -7.77 17.34 17.24
C VAL A 116 -7.71 16.48 15.99
N ARG A 117 -6.58 16.50 15.26
CA ARG A 117 -6.33 15.59 14.12
C ARG A 117 -6.49 14.13 14.54
N ASP A 118 -5.78 13.71 15.58
CA ASP A 118 -5.75 12.29 15.99
C ASP A 118 -7.11 11.80 16.50
N SER A 119 -7.94 12.71 17.02
CA SER A 119 -9.28 12.37 17.52
C SER A 119 -10.34 12.34 16.41
N HIS A 120 -10.23 13.21 15.39
CA HIS A 120 -11.30 13.44 14.43
C HIS A 120 -10.97 13.01 12.99
N VAL A 121 -9.70 12.88 12.62
CA VAL A 121 -9.29 12.50 11.27
C VAL A 121 -9.03 11.00 11.23
N PRO A 122 -9.86 10.22 10.51
CA PRO A 122 -9.67 8.78 10.42
C PRO A 122 -8.31 8.44 9.80
N LYS A 123 -7.70 7.33 10.24
CA LYS A 123 -6.52 6.78 9.57
C LYS A 123 -6.93 5.99 8.33
N VAL A 124 -6.18 6.15 7.25
CA VAL A 124 -6.31 5.35 6.02
C VAL A 124 -6.00 3.91 6.39
N LYS A 125 -6.94 3.01 6.05
CA LYS A 125 -6.71 1.57 6.09
C LYS A 125 -6.37 1.10 4.67
N PRO A 126 -5.07 1.07 4.28
CA PRO A 126 -4.70 0.65 2.94
C PRO A 126 -5.13 -0.80 2.75
N SER A 127 -5.90 -1.03 1.69
CA SER A 127 -6.30 -2.36 1.24
C SER A 127 -6.16 -2.40 -0.26
N ILE A 128 -5.76 -3.56 -0.79
CA ILE A 128 -5.67 -3.80 -2.24
C ILE A 128 -7.00 -3.55 -2.97
N TYR A 129 -8.12 -3.58 -2.23
CA TYR A 129 -9.46 -3.34 -2.77
C TYR A 129 -9.90 -1.88 -2.66
N THR A 130 -9.15 -1.03 -1.95
CA THR A 130 -9.50 0.39 -1.76
C THR A 130 -9.19 1.16 -3.05
N LYS A 131 -10.24 1.67 -3.70
CA LYS A 131 -10.09 2.47 -4.92
C LYS A 131 -9.86 3.94 -4.57
N ARG A 132 -8.87 4.58 -5.21
CA ARG A 132 -8.49 5.98 -4.96
C ARG A 132 -9.58 7.03 -5.22
N TRP A 133 -10.55 6.68 -6.07
CA TRP A 133 -11.70 7.52 -6.44
C TRP A 133 -12.95 7.25 -5.59
N TRP A 134 -12.87 6.32 -4.62
CA TRP A 134 -14.00 5.97 -3.76
C TRP A 134 -14.19 7.02 -2.66
N SER A 135 -15.37 7.65 -2.57
CA SER A 135 -15.71 8.65 -1.56
C SER A 135 -16.77 8.14 -0.57
N ARG A 136 -16.98 8.90 0.52
CA ARG A 136 -18.06 8.63 1.47
C ARG A 136 -19.44 8.78 0.81
N GLU A 137 -19.61 9.82 0.00
CA GLU A 137 -20.84 10.07 -0.78
C GLU A 137 -21.16 8.88 -1.69
N LEU A 138 -20.17 8.33 -2.40
CA LEU A 138 -20.36 7.12 -3.22
C LEU A 138 -20.74 5.90 -2.39
N SER A 139 -20.27 5.80 -1.15
CA SER A 139 -20.67 4.74 -0.22
C SER A 139 -22.11 4.90 0.25
N GLU A 140 -22.53 6.13 0.54
CA GLU A 140 -23.91 6.49 0.90
C GLU A 140 -24.86 6.20 -0.26
N ILE A 141 -24.57 6.71 -1.46
CA ILE A 141 -25.34 6.46 -2.69
C ILE A 141 -25.43 4.96 -2.97
N ARG A 142 -24.32 4.21 -2.88
CA ARG A 142 -24.34 2.74 -3.04
C ARG A 142 -25.25 2.05 -2.02
N GLY A 143 -25.24 2.52 -0.77
CA GLY A 143 -26.12 2.04 0.29
C GLY A 143 -27.59 2.24 -0.06
N GLU A 144 -27.94 3.43 -0.55
CA GLU A 144 -29.30 3.76 -1.00
C GLU A 144 -29.74 2.92 -2.20
N VAL A 145 -28.89 2.77 -3.22
CA VAL A 145 -29.16 1.92 -4.38
C VAL A 145 -29.46 0.50 -3.94
N ARG A 146 -28.64 -0.08 -3.04
CA ARG A 146 -28.86 -1.44 -2.51
C ARG A 146 -30.17 -1.56 -1.73
N ARG A 147 -30.48 -0.58 -0.89
CA ARG A 147 -31.72 -0.53 -0.12
C ARG A 147 -32.95 -0.51 -1.05
N LEU A 148 -32.91 0.34 -2.08
CA LEU A 148 -33.98 0.44 -3.09
C LEU A 148 -34.09 -0.83 -3.93
N ALA A 149 -32.97 -1.43 -4.34
CA ALA A 149 -32.95 -2.70 -5.07
C ALA A 149 -33.63 -3.84 -4.28
N LYS A 150 -33.41 -3.90 -2.96
CA LYS A 150 -34.10 -4.88 -2.09
C LYS A 150 -35.61 -4.65 -2.06
N LYS A 151 -36.06 -3.39 -2.02
CA LYS A 151 -37.49 -3.04 -2.09
C LYS A 151 -38.09 -3.42 -3.45
N VAL A 152 -37.42 -3.07 -4.55
CA VAL A 152 -37.79 -3.47 -5.92
C VAL A 152 -38.02 -4.97 -5.99
N TYR A 153 -37.06 -5.78 -5.53
CA TYR A 153 -37.16 -7.24 -5.53
C TYR A 153 -38.41 -7.75 -4.78
N LEU A 154 -38.68 -7.20 -3.59
CA LEU A 154 -39.86 -7.57 -2.80
C LEU A 154 -41.18 -7.21 -3.52
N LYS A 155 -41.23 -6.04 -4.15
CA LYS A 155 -42.42 -5.59 -4.90
C LYS A 155 -42.67 -6.43 -6.15
N VAL A 156 -41.61 -6.77 -6.90
CA VAL A 156 -41.69 -7.71 -8.03
C VAL A 156 -42.22 -9.06 -7.57
N ARG A 157 -41.70 -9.60 -6.46
CA ARG A 157 -42.17 -10.89 -5.91
C ARG A 157 -43.63 -10.86 -5.45
N ALA A 158 -44.11 -9.69 -5.03
CA ALA A 158 -45.52 -9.46 -4.68
C ALA A 158 -46.42 -9.14 -5.90
N GLY A 159 -45.89 -9.17 -7.13
CA GLY A 159 -46.64 -8.87 -8.36
C GLY A 159 -46.84 -7.37 -8.64
N LEU A 160 -46.27 -6.48 -7.83
CA LEU A 160 -46.42 -5.03 -7.95
C LEU A 160 -45.36 -4.44 -8.89
N MET A 161 -45.57 -4.61 -10.20
CA MET A 161 -44.65 -4.17 -11.24
C MET A 161 -44.67 -2.65 -11.50
N ALA A 162 -45.75 -1.96 -11.12
CA ALA A 162 -45.92 -0.51 -11.33
C ALA A 162 -45.61 0.34 -10.08
N ASP A 163 -44.97 -0.24 -9.06
CA ASP A 163 -44.63 0.47 -7.83
C ASP A 163 -43.61 1.62 -8.10
N PRO A 164 -43.81 2.83 -7.57
CA PRO A 164 -42.89 3.97 -7.78
C PRO A 164 -41.43 3.69 -7.39
N VAL A 165 -41.18 2.72 -6.50
CA VAL A 165 -39.83 2.34 -6.08
C VAL A 165 -38.94 1.89 -7.24
N HIS A 166 -39.52 1.39 -8.33
CA HIS A 166 -38.79 1.01 -9.54
C HIS A 166 -38.14 2.23 -10.20
N GLU A 167 -38.87 3.35 -10.26
CA GLU A 167 -38.37 4.61 -10.83
C GLU A 167 -37.36 5.28 -9.90
N GLU A 168 -37.62 5.28 -8.59
CA GLU A 168 -36.68 5.78 -7.58
C GLU A 168 -35.34 5.03 -7.65
N HIS A 169 -35.38 3.70 -7.76
CA HIS A 169 -34.19 2.88 -7.91
C HIS A 169 -33.44 3.21 -9.21
N ARG A 170 -34.12 3.39 -10.34
CA ARG A 170 -33.48 3.77 -11.61
C ARG A 170 -32.74 5.09 -11.52
N LYS A 171 -33.39 6.13 -10.98
CA LYS A 171 -32.80 7.47 -10.80
C LYS A 171 -31.57 7.41 -9.90
N LYS A 172 -31.70 6.77 -8.72
CA LYS A 172 -30.59 6.67 -7.77
C LYS A 172 -29.44 5.81 -8.30
N ARG A 173 -29.73 4.80 -9.12
CA ARG A 173 -28.70 3.99 -9.80
C ARG A 173 -27.96 4.79 -10.87
N ALA A 174 -28.65 5.66 -11.61
CA ALA A 174 -28.01 6.54 -12.59
C ALA A 174 -27.06 7.55 -11.93
N GLU A 175 -27.40 8.04 -10.73
CA GLU A 175 -26.54 8.91 -9.92
C GLU A 175 -25.27 8.20 -9.39
N TYR A 176 -25.29 6.87 -9.32
CA TYR A 176 -24.17 6.05 -8.83
C TYR A 176 -23.16 5.64 -9.92
N VAL A 177 -23.52 5.72 -11.21
CA VAL A 177 -22.68 5.28 -12.36
C VAL A 177 -21.88 6.46 -12.90
#